data_AF-A0A452ZBC3-F1
#
_entry.id   AF-A0A452ZBC3-F1
#
_cell.length_a   1.000
_cell.length_b   1.000
_cell.length_c   1.000
_cell.angle_alpha   90.00
_cell.angle_beta   90.00
_cell.angle_gamma   90.00
#
_symmetry.space_group_name_H-M   'P 1'
#
loop_
_entity.id
_entity.type
_entity.pdbx_description
1 polymer ?
#
loop_
_entity_poly.entity_id
_entity_poly.type
_entity_poly.pdbx_seq_one_letter_code
_entity_poly.pdbx_strand_id
1 'polypeptide(L)' 'MEGISSDKDAKGRQRVNHVTVFERPGLHEFLQKTSEFADLILFTAGLEGYAKPLVDRIDAHNRFCRRLYRPSTVTT' A
#
# COMPACT_ATOMS: atom_id res chain seq x y z
N MET A 1 8.88 -6.55 -8.35
CA MET A 1 9.15 -5.10 -8.34
C MET A 1 10.00 -4.76 -7.13
N GLU A 2 11.02 -3.91 -7.30
CA GLU A 2 11.83 -3.44 -6.18
C GLU A 2 11.17 -2.22 -5.51
N GLY A 3 11.07 -2.26 -4.19
CA GLY A 3 10.55 -1.18 -3.35
C GLY A 3 11.59 -0.71 -2.37
N ILE A 4 11.63 0.61 -2.13
CA ILE A 4 12.44 1.21 -1.08
C ILE A 4 11.51 1.48 0.10
N SER A 5 11.70 0.74 1.20
CA SER A 5 11.09 1.09 2.48
C SER A 5 11.99 2.10 3.17
N SER A 6 11.45 3.27 3.50
CA SER A 6 12.16 4.31 4.24
C SER A 6 11.52 4.47 5.62
N ASP A 7 12.16 3.89 6.65
CA ASP A 7 11.81 4.17 8.04
C ASP A 7 12.80 5.18 8.64
N LYS A 8 12.30 6.10 9.46
CA LYS A 8 13.14 7.00 10.27
C LYS A 8 13.35 6.33 11.63
N ASP A 9 14.60 6.15 12.02
CA ASP A 9 14.93 5.67 13.36
C ASP A 9 14.68 6.77 14.44
N ALA A 10 14.73 6.40 15.71
CA ALA A 10 14.55 7.33 16.83
C ALA A 10 15.59 8.48 16.89
N LYS A 11 16.62 8.43 16.05
CA LYS A 11 17.68 9.46 15.90
C LYS A 11 17.56 10.22 14.57
N GLY A 12 16.46 10.03 13.82
CA GLY A 12 16.20 10.69 12.54
C GLY A 12 17.01 10.16 11.35
N ARG A 13 17.75 9.06 11.49
CA ARG A 13 18.49 8.46 10.37
C ARG A 13 17.53 7.63 9.52
N GLN A 14 17.66 7.81 8.21
CA GLN A 14 16.89 7.07 7.23
C GLN A 14 17.50 5.67 7.08
N ARG A 15 16.75 4.63 7.45
CA ARG A 15 17.10 3.25 7.11
C ARG A 15 16.38 2.87 5.83
N VAL A 16 17.16 2.63 4.77
CA VAL A 16 16.67 2.13 3.49
C VAL A 16 16.69 0.61 3.55
N ASN A 17 15.51 -0.03 3.56
CA ASN A 17 15.40 -1.46 3.37
C ASN A 17 14.95 -1.74 1.94
N HIS A 18 15.70 -2.56 1.22
CA HIS A 18 15.31 -3.07 -0.10
C HIS A 18 14.35 -4.24 0.09
N VAL A 19 13.15 -4.11 -0.49
CA VAL A 19 12.15 -5.18 -0.48
C VAL A 19 11.80 -5.59 -1.89
N THR A 20 11.55 -6.88 -2.07
CA THR A 20 11.00 -7.42 -3.33
C THR A 20 9.51 -7.66 -3.15
N VAL A 21 8.71 -7.05 -4.01
CA VAL A 21 7.25 -7.15 -4.01
C VAL A 21 6.79 -7.84 -5.30
N PHE A 22 5.92 -8.82 -5.16
CA PHE A 22 5.31 -9.53 -6.28
C PHE A 22 3.82 -9.27 -6.30
N GLU A 23 3.29 -8.90 -7.46
CA GLU A 23 1.86 -8.75 -7.64
C GLU A 23 1.23 -10.13 -7.77
N ARG A 24 0.07 -10.29 -7.13
CA ARG A 24 -0.72 -11.51 -7.28
C ARG A 24 -1.28 -11.56 -8.71
N PRO A 25 -1.21 -12.70 -9.41
CA PRO A 25 -1.85 -12.85 -10.72
C PRO A 25 -3.32 -12.43 -10.68
N GLY A 26 -3.75 -11.65 -11.68
CA GLY A 26 -5.11 -11.13 -11.77
C GLY A 26 -5.40 -9.87 -10.95
N LEU A 27 -4.41 -9.27 -10.27
CA LEU A 27 -4.59 -8.07 -9.44
C LEU A 27 -5.33 -6.94 -10.17
N HIS A 28 -4.88 -6.56 -11.37
CA HIS A 28 -5.48 -5.45 -12.11
C HIS A 28 -6.91 -5.76 -12.59
N GLU A 29 -7.15 -6.97 -13.08
CA GLU A 29 -8.49 -7.40 -13.50
C GLU A 29 -9.46 -7.42 -12.31
N PHE A 30 -9.00 -7.89 -11.15
CA PHE A 30 -9.76 -7.85 -9.91
C PHE A 30 -10.13 -6.43 -9.53
N LEU A 31 -9.16 -5.50 -9.46
CA LEU A 31 -9.43 -4.11 -9.12
C LEU A 31 -10.38 -3.44 -10.12
N GLN A 32 -10.24 -3.75 -11.41
CA GLN A 32 -11.15 -3.24 -12.43
C GLN A 32 -12.58 -3.74 -12.22
N LYS A 33 -12.79 -5.06 -12.22
CA LYS A 33 -14.14 -5.64 -12.12
C LYS A 33 -14.82 -5.30 -10.80
N THR A 34 -14.09 -5.29 -9.68
CA THR A 34 -14.69 -4.96 -8.38
C THR A 34 -15.08 -3.49 -8.29
N SER A 35 -14.33 -2.58 -8.92
CA SER A 35 -14.70 -1.15 -8.94
C SER A 35 -15.98 -0.84 -9.71
N GLU A 36 -16.51 -1.77 -10.52
CA GLU A 36 -17.76 -1.57 -11.26
C GLU A 36 -19.00 -1.67 -10.36
N PHE A 37 -18.89 -2.34 -9.22
CA PHE A 37 -20.04 -2.61 -8.33
C PHE A 37 -19.79 -2.34 -6.85
N ALA A 38 -18.57 -1.95 -6.46
CA ALA A 38 -18.23 -1.68 -5.07
C ALA A 38 -17.21 -0.55 -4.91
N ASP A 39 -17.36 0.20 -3.82
CA ASP A 39 -16.35 1.14 -3.35
C ASP A 39 -15.14 0.39 -2.83
N LEU A 40 -13.97 0.64 -3.43
CA LEU A 40 -12.74 -0.02 -3.02
C LEU A 40 -12.05 0.77 -1.89
N ILE A 41 -11.89 0.12 -0.74
CA ILE A 41 -11.09 0.64 0.38
C ILE A 41 -9.86 -0.23 0.55
N LEU A 42 -8.67 0.37 0.46
CA LEU A 42 -7.45 -0.31 0.85
C LEU A 42 -7.33 -0.28 2.37
N PHE A 43 -7.19 -1.45 2.99
CA PHE A 43 -6.86 -1.56 4.41
C PHE A 43 -5.65 -2.47 4.59
N THR A 44 -4.54 -1.92 5.09
CA THR A 44 -3.26 -2.62 5.20
C THR A 44 -2.65 -2.49 6.59
N ALA A 45 -1.98 -3.56 7.03
CA ALA A 45 -1.11 -3.54 8.20
C ALA A 45 0.23 -2.82 7.92
N GLY A 46 0.48 -2.32 6.71
CA GLY A 46 1.68 -1.55 6.38
C GLY A 46 1.65 -0.13 6.96
N LEU A 47 2.82 0.38 7.35
CA LEU A 47 3.00 1.81 7.61
C LEU A 47 2.91 2.57 6.28
N GLU A 48 2.36 3.79 6.31
CA GLU A 48 2.14 4.60 5.11
C GLU A 48 3.42 4.83 4.31
N GLY A 49 4.54 5.15 4.98
CA GLY A 49 5.83 5.38 4.31
C GLY A 49 6.35 4.21 3.48
N TYR A 50 5.98 2.98 3.86
CA TYR A 50 6.30 1.77 3.10
C TYR A 50 5.23 1.42 2.07
N ALA A 51 3.96 1.45 2.47
CA ALA A 51 2.87 0.92 1.68
C ALA A 51 2.44 1.88 0.55
N LYS A 52 2.48 3.19 0.79
CA LYS A 52 1.99 4.18 -0.18
C LYS A 52 2.66 4.07 -1.55
N PRO A 53 4.00 4.00 -1.68
CA PRO A 53 4.65 3.85 -2.98
C PRO A 53 4.26 2.57 -3.73
N LEU A 54 3.96 1.49 -3.02
CA LEU A 54 3.51 0.23 -3.63
C LEU A 54 2.06 0.34 -4.10
N VAL A 55 1.21 0.95 -3.29
CA VAL A 55 -0.20 1.19 -3.59
C VAL A 55 -0.35 2.10 -4.80
N ASP A 56 0.43 3.18 -4.87
CA ASP A 56 0.41 4.13 -5.99
C ASP A 56 0.74 3.44 -7.33
N ARG A 57 1.52 2.36 -7.31
CA ARG A 57 1.87 1.60 -8.52
C ARG A 57 0.76 0.64 -8.95
N ILE A 58 0.10 -0.03 -8.01
CA ILE A 58 -0.99 -0.97 -8.33
C ILE A 58 -2.32 -0.26 -8.64
N ASP A 59 -2.51 0.94 -8.10
CA ASP A 59 -3.72 1.76 -8.23
C ASP A 59 -3.56 2.89 -9.27
N ALA A 60 -3.05 2.55 -10.45
CA ALA A 60 -2.78 3.52 -11.53
C ALA A 60 -4.03 4.29 -12.01
N HIS A 61 -5.24 3.78 -11.71
CA HIS A 61 -6.51 4.38 -12.10
C HIS A 61 -7.25 5.05 -10.93
N ASN A 62 -6.61 5.22 -9.77
CA ASN A 62 -7.18 5.84 -8.57
C ASN A 62 -8.55 5.25 -8.17
N ARG A 63 -8.65 3.92 -8.16
CA ARG A 63 -9.86 3.16 -7.86
C ARG A 63 -10.16 3.09 -6.36
N PHE A 64 -9.14 3.20 -5.50
CA PHE A 64 -9.36 3.19 -4.05
C PHE A 64 -9.94 4.53 -3.58
N CYS A 65 -11.17 4.52 -3.07
CA CYS A 65 -11.82 5.72 -2.54
C CYS A 65 -11.26 6.12 -1.16
N ARG A 66 -10.70 5.16 -0.40
CA ARG A 66 -10.02 5.39 0.88
C ARG A 66 -8.83 4.44 1.05
N ARG A 67 -7.81 4.92 1.77
CA ARG A 67 -6.61 4.16 2.12
C ARG A 67 -6.39 4.23 3.62
N LEU A 68 -6.49 3.09 4.29
CA LEU A 68 -6.35 2.90 5.72
C LEU A 68 -5.04 2.15 5.98
N TYR A 69 -4.05 2.87 6.50
CA TYR A 69 -2.75 2.31 6.90
C TYR A 69 -2.78 1.83 8.34
N ARG A 70 -1.68 1.25 8.83
CA ARG A 70 -1.57 0.71 10.20
C ARG A 70 -2.12 1.63 11.30
N PRO A 71 -1.90 2.97 11.32
CA PRO A 71 -2.47 3.83 12.36
C PRO A 71 -4.01 3.89 12.39
N SER A 72 -4.71 3.30 11.41
CA SER A 72 -6.17 3.21 11.37
C SER A 72 -6.73 2.04 12.19
N THR A 73 -5.88 1.21 12.79
CA THR A 73 -6.31 0.15 13.71
C THR A 73 -6.54 0.71 15.11
N VAL A 74 -7.41 0.06 15.90
CA VAL A 74 -7.53 0.37 17.33
C VAL A 74 -6.23 0.08 18.07
N THR A 75 -5.94 0.86 19.12
CA THR A 75 -4.86 0.57 20.05
C THR A 75 -5.42 -0.31 21.17
N THR A 76 -4.80 -1.45 21.42
CA THR A 76 -5.13 -2.34 22.54
C THR A 76 -4.06 -2.20 23.62
#